data_AF-A0A956DS61-F1
#
_entry.id   AF-A0A956DS61-F1
#
_cell.length_a   1.000
_cell.length_b   1.000
_cell.length_c   1.000
_cell.angle_alpha   90.00
_cell.angle_beta   90.00
_cell.angle_gamma   90.00
#
_symmetry.space_group_name_H-M   'P 1'
#
loop_
_entity.id
_entity.type
_entity.pdbx_description
1 polymer ?
#
loop_
_entity_poly.entity_id
_entity_poly.type
_entity_poly.pdbx_seq_one_letter_code
_entity_poly.pdbx_strand_id
1 'polypeptide(L)'
;MSLWLVACGAGPATPADSPGDGDEPSASGDPSGDVDPAAGDDDGSTKRADADGGGKSPGKSKGLPSSCADDSEPGLCVPPPDFVKKLCAGDYPNVALYMFSQGTPWTRGWLAHETKAVNASGGGSSGEKMKRDEELIVLRKFEGSSPGGIKVSGNNGGFDAMRWDGMCVTLDASEIYFDAPPARIENARIIWNRIEYDIREKLKEDDGLRKTYIDYKNACRGVTVGAVTADCEKLDGVLSRTLAAHLREKGGFPLPSKLPE
;
A
#
# COMPACT_ATOMS: atom_id res chain seq x y z
N MET A 1 0.52 22.36 -50.79
CA MET A 1 1.49 21.28 -51.05
C MET A 1 0.83 19.97 -50.68
N SER A 2 0.73 19.09 -51.66
CA SER A 2 -0.06 17.85 -51.63
C SER A 2 0.52 16.76 -50.73
N LEU A 3 -0.42 15.95 -50.20
CA LEU A 3 -0.33 14.56 -49.73
C LEU A 3 0.93 13.78 -50.13
N TRP A 4 1.44 12.94 -49.22
CA TRP A 4 1.61 11.49 -49.45
C TRP A 4 1.44 10.72 -48.12
N LEU A 5 0.32 9.99 -48.02
CA LEU A 5 0.10 8.88 -47.09
C LEU A 5 0.58 7.61 -47.79
N VAL A 6 1.45 6.82 -47.16
CA VAL A 6 1.77 5.45 -47.61
C VAL A 6 1.21 4.49 -46.57
N ALA A 7 0.12 3.82 -46.97
CA ALA A 7 -0.43 2.66 -46.31
C ALA A 7 0.03 1.40 -47.05
N CYS A 8 0.59 0.44 -46.32
CA CYS A 8 0.74 -0.97 -46.68
C CYS A 8 0.32 -1.74 -45.41
N GLY A 9 -0.52 -2.75 -45.41
CA GLY A 9 -0.94 -3.64 -46.48
C GLY A 9 -0.80 -5.08 -45.99
N ALA A 10 -1.88 -5.58 -45.37
CA ALA A 10 -2.37 -6.96 -45.26
C ALA A 10 -1.45 -8.15 -44.89
N GLY A 11 -1.93 -8.93 -43.92
CA GLY A 11 -1.73 -10.38 -43.85
C GLY A 11 -2.40 -11.00 -42.61
N PRO A 12 -3.51 -11.77 -42.74
CA PRO A 12 -4.05 -12.54 -41.63
C PRO A 12 -3.21 -13.80 -41.39
N ALA A 13 -2.78 -14.01 -40.15
CA ALA A 13 -2.13 -15.24 -39.72
C ALA A 13 -3.19 -16.32 -39.42
N THR A 14 -3.00 -17.49 -40.02
CA THR A 14 -3.73 -18.74 -39.76
C THR A 14 -3.49 -19.23 -38.33
N PRO A 15 -4.50 -19.77 -37.61
CA PRO A 15 -4.30 -20.43 -36.33
C PRO A 15 -3.68 -21.82 -36.53
N ALA A 16 -2.70 -22.16 -35.68
CA ALA A 16 -2.09 -23.48 -35.61
C ALA A 16 -2.92 -24.42 -34.72
N ASP A 17 -3.05 -25.66 -35.21
CA ASP A 17 -3.72 -26.79 -34.59
C ASP A 17 -3.22 -27.13 -33.17
N SER A 18 -4.17 -27.56 -32.34
CA SER A 18 -3.92 -28.30 -31.11
C SER A 18 -3.61 -29.76 -31.41
N PRO A 19 -2.73 -30.41 -30.62
CA PRO A 19 -2.98 -31.80 -30.30
C PRO A 19 -2.72 -32.14 -28.83
N GLY A 20 -3.52 -33.05 -28.31
CA GLY A 20 -3.07 -34.00 -27.29
C GLY A 20 -3.98 -34.17 -26.10
N ASP A 21 -5.09 -34.89 -26.29
CA ASP A 21 -5.66 -35.75 -25.26
C ASP A 21 -4.58 -36.73 -24.77
N GLY A 22 -4.33 -36.71 -23.47
CA GLY A 22 -3.43 -37.61 -22.76
C GLY A 22 -4.05 -37.94 -21.42
N ASP A 23 -4.77 -39.06 -21.44
CA ASP A 23 -5.45 -39.69 -20.32
C ASP A 23 -4.49 -40.24 -19.25
N GLU A 24 -5.08 -40.44 -18.07
CA GLU A 24 -4.72 -41.39 -17.00
C GLU A 24 -3.80 -41.01 -15.80
N PRO A 25 -4.08 -41.62 -14.63
CA PRO A 25 -3.98 -40.99 -13.32
C PRO A 25 -2.77 -41.48 -12.52
N SER A 26 -2.45 -40.79 -11.42
CA SER A 26 -1.66 -41.38 -10.35
C SER A 26 -2.18 -40.97 -8.99
N ALA A 27 -2.46 -42.02 -8.24
CA ALA A 27 -3.02 -42.03 -6.91
C ALA A 27 -1.93 -41.86 -5.83
N SER A 28 -2.43 -41.57 -4.63
CA SER A 28 -1.91 -42.01 -3.33
C SER A 28 -0.72 -41.26 -2.74
N GLY A 29 -0.94 -40.66 -1.57
CA GLY A 29 0.15 -40.32 -0.66
C GLY A 29 -0.19 -39.38 0.49
N ASP A 30 -1.28 -39.63 1.24
CA ASP A 30 -1.37 -39.17 2.63
C ASP A 30 -0.31 -39.91 3.47
N PRO A 31 0.38 -39.19 4.37
CA PRO A 31 0.33 -39.65 5.74
C PRO A 31 0.02 -38.54 6.73
N SER A 32 -1.02 -38.81 7.51
CA SER A 32 -1.31 -38.23 8.81
C SER A 32 -0.07 -38.21 9.71
N GLY A 33 0.18 -37.06 10.31
CA GLY A 33 1.10 -36.90 11.43
C GLY A 33 0.35 -36.24 12.58
N ASP A 34 -0.24 -37.07 13.45
CA ASP A 34 -0.72 -36.72 14.77
C ASP A 34 0.45 -36.21 15.63
N VAL A 35 0.29 -35.02 16.23
CA VAL A 35 1.08 -34.62 17.40
C VAL A 35 0.14 -34.00 18.42
N ASP A 36 -0.08 -34.74 19.50
CA ASP A 36 -0.84 -34.36 20.68
C ASP A 36 -0.22 -33.16 21.45
N PRO A 37 -1.03 -32.42 22.23
CA PRO A 37 -0.62 -31.23 22.96
C PRO A 37 -0.10 -31.59 24.36
N ALA A 38 1.06 -31.04 24.74
CA ALA A 38 1.53 -31.06 26.12
C ALA A 38 1.09 -29.77 26.83
N ALA A 39 0.17 -29.93 27.76
CA ALA A 39 -0.14 -28.98 28.82
C ALA A 39 0.99 -28.92 29.85
N GLY A 40 1.20 -27.73 30.43
CA GLY A 40 2.08 -27.50 31.56
C GLY A 40 1.71 -26.18 32.23
N ASP A 41 0.80 -26.26 33.20
CA ASP A 41 0.68 -25.30 34.30
C ASP A 41 1.96 -25.33 35.15
N ASP A 42 2.48 -24.20 35.61
CA ASP A 42 2.64 -23.94 37.06
C ASP A 42 3.03 -22.47 37.36
N ASP A 43 2.67 -22.11 38.57
CA ASP A 43 2.47 -20.81 39.20
C ASP A 43 3.79 -20.25 39.78
N GLY A 44 3.80 -18.99 40.25
CA GLY A 44 4.81 -18.57 41.24
C GLY A 44 5.37 -17.16 41.15
N SER A 45 4.55 -16.17 41.50
CA SER A 45 4.86 -14.92 42.23
C SER A 45 6.33 -14.45 42.37
N THR A 46 6.60 -13.18 42.02
CA THR A 46 7.09 -12.22 43.03
C THR A 46 6.79 -10.77 42.68
N LYS A 47 6.07 -10.15 43.61
CA LYS A 47 5.67 -8.74 43.71
C LYS A 47 6.86 -7.94 44.24
N ARG A 48 7.29 -6.88 43.54
CA ARG A 48 8.02 -5.75 44.13
C ARG A 48 7.48 -4.45 43.53
N ALA A 49 6.93 -3.64 44.42
CA ALA A 49 6.50 -2.28 44.17
C ALA A 49 7.64 -1.30 44.48
N ASP A 50 7.46 -0.08 43.96
CA ASP A 50 8.15 1.18 44.29
C ASP A 50 9.59 1.32 43.73
N ALA A 51 10.03 2.42 43.12
CA ALA A 51 9.48 3.77 42.94
C ALA A 51 10.20 4.49 41.77
N ASP A 52 9.48 5.41 41.13
CA ASP A 52 9.87 6.77 40.73
C ASP A 52 11.16 7.01 39.90
N GLY A 53 10.98 7.58 38.69
CA GLY A 53 12.07 8.22 37.97
C GLY A 53 11.93 8.28 36.44
N GLY A 54 11.20 9.28 35.92
CA GLY A 54 11.53 9.88 34.63
C GLY A 54 10.76 9.40 33.39
N GLY A 55 9.65 10.07 33.10
CA GLY A 55 9.29 10.49 31.73
C GLY A 55 9.23 9.42 30.64
N LYS A 56 8.29 8.48 30.73
CA LYS A 56 7.71 7.82 29.54
C LYS A 56 6.25 8.21 29.48
N SER A 57 5.82 8.75 28.35
CA SER A 57 4.40 8.83 28.03
C SER A 57 4.02 7.64 27.15
N PRO A 58 3.61 6.47 27.68
CA PRO A 58 2.97 5.44 26.88
C PRO A 58 1.46 5.66 26.93
N GLY A 59 1.01 6.77 26.35
CA GLY A 59 -0.41 7.08 26.20
C GLY A 59 -0.93 6.56 24.86
N LYS A 60 -1.46 5.33 24.86
CA LYS A 60 -2.26 4.77 23.75
C LYS A 60 -3.42 5.72 23.43
N SER A 61 -3.29 6.56 22.41
CA SER A 61 -4.47 7.15 21.77
C SER A 61 -5.13 6.06 20.92
N LYS A 62 -6.40 5.76 21.19
CA LYS A 62 -7.26 4.93 20.32
C LYS A 62 -7.62 5.69 19.04
N GLY A 63 -6.61 6.16 18.31
CA GLY A 63 -6.81 7.07 17.19
C GLY A 63 -5.62 7.12 16.26
N LEU A 64 -5.81 7.77 15.13
CA LEU A 64 -4.74 8.00 14.18
C LEU A 64 -3.73 8.99 14.78
N PRO A 65 -2.42 8.72 14.66
CA PRO A 65 -1.41 9.70 14.99
C PRO A 65 -1.64 11.01 14.23
N SER A 66 -1.36 12.14 14.87
CA SER A 66 -1.46 13.47 14.27
C SER A 66 -0.16 14.26 14.37
N SER A 67 0.90 13.66 14.91
CA SER A 67 2.22 14.25 15.11
C SER A 67 3.30 13.23 14.75
N CYS A 68 4.49 13.76 14.41
CA CYS A 68 5.67 12.94 14.19
C CYS A 68 6.06 12.21 15.48
N ALA A 69 6.73 11.07 15.35
CA ALA A 69 7.37 10.39 16.47
C ALA A 69 8.53 11.24 17.02
N ASP A 70 8.71 11.24 18.34
CA ASP A 70 9.77 12.03 19.01
C ASP A 70 11.19 11.57 18.62
N ASP A 71 11.32 10.30 18.25
CA ASP A 71 12.56 9.64 17.83
C ASP A 71 12.72 9.58 16.30
N SER A 72 11.96 10.39 15.56
CA SER A 72 12.10 10.49 14.11
C SER A 72 13.49 11.02 13.72
N GLU A 73 14.07 10.45 12.68
CA GLU A 73 15.31 10.94 12.07
C GLU A 73 15.19 12.42 11.66
N PRO A 74 16.24 13.24 11.81
CA PRO A 74 16.20 14.64 11.44
C PRO A 74 15.74 14.86 9.99
N GLY A 75 14.72 15.70 9.79
CA GLY A 75 14.14 15.99 8.48
C GLY A 75 13.05 15.03 8.03
N LEU A 76 12.77 13.96 8.78
CA LEU A 76 11.64 13.07 8.54
C LEU A 76 10.56 13.27 9.62
N CYS A 77 9.32 13.38 9.20
CA CYS A 77 8.15 13.27 10.05
C CYS A 77 7.45 11.94 9.76
N VAL A 78 7.64 10.98 10.67
CA VAL A 78 7.07 9.65 10.55
C VAL A 78 6.13 9.35 11.73
N PRO A 79 5.12 8.49 11.57
CA PRO A 79 4.26 8.09 12.67
C PRO A 79 4.99 7.24 13.73
N PRO A 80 4.45 7.11 14.96
CA PRO A 80 5.05 6.32 16.03
C PRO A 80 5.35 4.86 15.62
N PRO A 81 6.50 4.28 16.00
CA PRO A 81 6.89 2.93 15.58
C PRO A 81 5.88 1.83 15.91
N ASP A 82 5.23 1.89 17.07
CA ASP A 82 4.20 0.91 17.48
C ASP A 82 2.97 0.95 16.56
N PHE A 83 2.61 2.15 16.08
CA PHE A 83 1.54 2.31 15.09
C PHE A 83 1.96 1.73 13.74
N VAL A 84 3.19 2.02 13.29
CA VAL A 84 3.74 1.49 12.03
C VAL A 84 3.75 -0.03 12.01
N LYS A 85 4.19 -0.66 13.10
CA LYS A 85 4.22 -2.13 13.21
C LYS A 85 2.83 -2.75 12.96
N LYS A 86 1.79 -2.16 13.56
CA LYS A 86 0.40 -2.64 13.41
C LYS A 86 -0.18 -2.31 12.04
N LEU A 87 0.14 -1.12 11.52
CA LEU A 87 -0.26 -0.68 10.20
C LEU A 87 0.27 -1.65 9.14
N CYS A 88 1.56 -1.98 9.20
CA CYS A 88 2.21 -2.84 8.21
C CYS A 88 1.96 -4.34 8.38
N ALA A 89 1.36 -4.76 9.50
CA ALA A 89 0.89 -6.14 9.69
C ALA A 89 -0.47 -6.40 9.00
N GLY A 90 -1.16 -5.35 8.54
CA GLY A 90 -2.48 -5.45 7.93
C GLY A 90 -2.62 -4.66 6.63
N ASP A 91 -3.87 -4.42 6.26
CA ASP A 91 -4.24 -3.67 5.06
C ASP A 91 -5.34 -2.65 5.44
N TYR A 92 -5.00 -1.38 5.25
CA TYR A 92 -5.75 -0.23 5.79
C TYR A 92 -5.91 0.89 4.75
N PRO A 93 -6.71 0.67 3.68
CA PRO A 93 -6.89 1.65 2.60
C PRO A 93 -7.40 3.00 3.13
N ASN A 94 -8.35 3.00 4.05
CA ASN A 94 -8.91 4.24 4.60
C ASN A 94 -7.90 5.02 5.46
N VAL A 95 -6.99 4.32 6.15
CA VAL A 95 -5.89 4.95 6.90
C VAL A 95 -4.88 5.58 5.93
N ALA A 96 -4.57 4.90 4.83
CA ALA A 96 -3.76 5.49 3.77
C ALA A 96 -4.40 6.77 3.23
N LEU A 97 -5.68 6.75 2.83
CA LEU A 97 -6.37 7.96 2.38
C LEU A 97 -6.24 9.10 3.39
N TYR A 98 -6.33 8.79 4.70
CA TYR A 98 -6.24 9.80 5.75
C TYR A 98 -4.84 10.36 5.85
N MET A 99 -3.84 9.49 5.91
CA MET A 99 -2.45 9.94 6.00
C MET A 99 -2.02 10.70 4.75
N PHE A 100 -2.51 10.35 3.56
CA PHE A 100 -2.24 11.08 2.31
C PHE A 100 -3.09 12.35 2.12
N SER A 101 -4.04 12.65 3.00
CA SER A 101 -4.85 13.86 2.86
C SER A 101 -4.04 15.13 3.09
N GLN A 102 -4.49 16.25 2.55
CA GLN A 102 -3.94 17.56 2.83
C GLN A 102 -3.88 17.84 4.34
N GLY A 103 -2.82 18.51 4.80
CA GLY A 103 -2.68 18.96 6.18
C GLY A 103 -2.12 17.91 7.15
N THR A 104 -1.86 16.68 6.69
CA THR A 104 -1.11 15.71 7.48
C THR A 104 0.38 16.06 7.51
N PRO A 105 1.09 15.74 8.61
CA PRO A 105 2.48 16.17 8.78
C PRO A 105 3.49 15.20 8.12
N TRP A 106 3.02 14.07 7.58
CA TRP A 106 3.90 12.97 7.20
C TRP A 106 4.83 13.31 6.04
N THR A 107 6.07 12.85 6.14
CA THR A 107 7.03 12.97 5.04
C THR A 107 6.54 12.16 3.84
N ARG A 108 6.41 12.86 2.72
CA ARG A 108 6.15 12.26 1.41
C ARG A 108 7.46 11.99 0.70
N GLY A 109 7.51 10.88 -0.03
CA GLY A 109 8.59 10.57 -0.95
C GLY A 109 8.04 10.03 -2.26
N TRP A 110 8.92 9.87 -3.22
CA TRP A 110 8.58 9.42 -4.57
C TRP A 110 9.50 8.30 -5.01
N LEU A 111 8.93 7.34 -5.72
CA LEU A 111 9.68 6.19 -6.20
C LEU A 111 10.63 6.60 -7.35
N ALA A 112 11.91 6.29 -7.20
CA ALA A 112 12.95 6.66 -8.18
C ALA A 112 12.87 5.83 -9.47
N HIS A 113 12.50 4.56 -9.38
CA HIS A 113 12.40 3.63 -10.51
C HIS A 113 11.38 2.53 -10.22
N GLU A 114 10.89 1.87 -11.26
CA GLU A 114 9.90 0.81 -11.09
C GLU A 114 10.47 -0.37 -10.29
N THR A 115 9.74 -0.81 -9.27
CA THR A 115 10.12 -1.94 -8.41
C THR A 115 8.89 -2.78 -8.03
N LYS A 116 9.07 -3.87 -7.29
CA LYS A 116 7.96 -4.69 -6.79
C LYS A 116 7.48 -4.15 -5.45
N ALA A 117 6.17 -4.10 -5.24
CA ALA A 117 5.60 -3.77 -3.93
C ALA A 117 5.74 -4.95 -2.95
N VAL A 118 6.90 -5.04 -2.30
CA VAL A 118 7.22 -6.07 -1.29
C VAL A 118 7.22 -5.43 0.09
N ASN A 119 6.57 -6.08 1.06
CA ASN A 119 6.58 -5.72 2.47
C ASN A 119 7.47 -6.69 3.26
N ALA A 120 8.68 -6.28 3.64
CA ALA A 120 9.59 -7.10 4.42
C ALA A 120 9.31 -7.05 5.94
N SER A 121 8.34 -6.25 6.37
CA SER A 121 8.10 -5.90 7.78
C SER A 121 7.00 -6.74 8.46
N GLY A 122 6.56 -7.82 7.82
CA GLY A 122 5.70 -8.84 8.43
C GLY A 122 4.22 -8.75 8.08
N GLY A 123 3.86 -8.26 6.89
CA GLY A 123 2.48 -8.25 6.39
C GLY A 123 2.36 -8.66 4.92
N GLY A 124 1.15 -8.53 4.38
CA GLY A 124 0.87 -8.82 2.97
C GLY A 124 1.67 -7.90 2.03
N SER A 125 2.00 -8.44 0.85
CA SER A 125 2.53 -7.68 -0.29
C SER A 125 1.48 -7.65 -1.39
N SER A 126 1.29 -6.52 -2.08
CA SER A 126 0.27 -6.41 -3.14
C SER A 126 0.65 -7.21 -4.39
N GLY A 127 1.95 -7.48 -4.57
CA GLY A 127 2.50 -8.07 -5.79
C GLY A 127 2.42 -7.16 -7.02
N GLU A 128 1.80 -5.98 -6.89
CA GLU A 128 1.69 -4.98 -7.94
C GLU A 128 3.06 -4.36 -8.20
N LYS A 129 3.34 -4.06 -9.47
CA LYS A 129 4.53 -3.31 -9.85
C LYS A 129 4.31 -1.83 -9.50
N MET A 130 5.23 -1.27 -8.73
CA MET A 130 5.23 0.15 -8.39
C MET A 130 5.80 0.95 -9.56
N LYS A 131 5.22 2.13 -9.80
CA LYS A 131 5.63 2.99 -10.92
C LYS A 131 6.59 4.06 -10.45
N ARG A 132 7.52 4.44 -11.34
CA ARG A 132 8.34 5.64 -11.11
C ARG A 132 7.44 6.85 -10.81
N ASP A 133 7.90 7.69 -9.90
CA ASP A 133 7.20 8.88 -9.41
C ASP A 133 5.90 8.56 -8.62
N GLU A 134 5.71 7.29 -8.23
CA GLU A 134 4.64 6.88 -7.30
C GLU A 134 4.88 7.51 -5.94
N GLU A 135 3.87 8.23 -5.47
CA GLU A 135 3.91 8.91 -4.17
C GLU A 135 3.69 7.94 -3.02
N LEU A 136 4.51 8.13 -1.99
CA LEU A 136 4.59 7.28 -0.81
C LEU A 136 4.59 8.14 0.46
N ILE A 137 4.13 7.59 1.58
CA ILE A 137 4.38 8.16 2.91
C ILE A 137 5.46 7.35 3.60
N VAL A 138 6.53 8.01 4.05
CA VAL A 138 7.57 7.36 4.83
C VAL A 138 7.02 6.97 6.20
N LEU A 139 7.21 5.71 6.59
CA LEU A 139 6.78 5.18 7.87
C LEU A 139 7.92 4.99 8.85
N ARG A 140 9.09 4.57 8.36
CA ARG A 140 10.34 4.51 9.12
C ARG A 140 11.53 4.42 8.19
N LYS A 141 12.69 4.82 8.68
CA LYS A 141 14.00 4.54 8.08
C LYS A 141 14.68 3.45 8.91
N PHE A 142 15.34 2.50 8.27
CA PHE A 142 16.17 1.51 8.93
C PHE A 142 17.60 1.57 8.40
N GLU A 143 18.56 1.31 9.28
CA GLU A 143 19.97 1.34 8.90
C GLU A 143 20.38 0.08 8.14
N GLY A 144 21.24 0.27 7.14
CA GLY A 144 21.77 -0.79 6.29
C GLY A 144 22.90 -1.59 6.92
N SER A 145 22.89 -1.84 8.23
CA SER A 145 23.79 -2.80 8.89
C SER A 145 23.32 -3.09 10.33
N SER A 146 23.30 -4.36 10.75
CA SER A 146 23.25 -4.67 12.18
C SER A 146 24.54 -4.18 12.87
N PRO A 147 24.48 -3.73 14.14
CA PRO A 147 25.68 -3.47 14.92
C PRO A 147 26.54 -4.75 15.01
N GLY A 148 27.74 -4.73 14.44
CA GLY A 148 28.68 -5.86 14.46
C GLY A 148 28.76 -6.71 13.18
N GLY A 149 27.94 -6.42 12.16
CA GLY A 149 28.10 -7.02 10.82
C GLY A 149 29.15 -6.29 9.98
N ILE A 150 29.82 -7.02 9.07
CA ILE A 150 30.71 -6.40 8.08
C ILE A 150 29.86 -5.42 7.24
N LYS A 151 30.17 -4.12 7.37
CA LYS A 151 29.59 -3.08 6.51
C LYS A 151 30.10 -3.30 5.09
N VAL A 152 29.28 -3.94 4.26
CA VAL A 152 29.50 -3.90 2.82
C VAL A 152 29.23 -2.46 2.40
N SER A 153 30.26 -1.74 2.00
CA SER A 153 30.18 -0.36 1.50
C SER A 153 29.12 -0.29 0.40
N GLY A 154 28.02 0.43 0.64
CA GLY A 154 26.92 0.59 -0.31
C GLY A 154 25.52 0.34 0.25
N ASN A 155 25.39 -0.29 1.43
CA ASN A 155 24.07 -0.45 2.05
C ASN A 155 23.69 0.81 2.84
N ASN A 156 23.02 1.76 2.17
CA ASN A 156 22.55 3.01 2.76
C ASN A 156 21.28 2.84 3.62
N GLY A 157 20.90 1.59 3.91
CA GLY A 157 19.66 1.28 4.60
C GLY A 157 18.46 1.36 3.66
N GLY A 158 17.30 1.55 4.25
CA GLY A 158 16.07 1.62 3.50
C GLY A 158 14.93 2.22 4.31
N PHE A 159 13.75 2.15 3.73
CA PHE A 159 12.54 2.74 4.24
C PHE A 159 11.43 1.71 4.23
N ASP A 160 10.59 1.75 5.27
CA ASP A 160 9.21 1.32 5.05
C ASP A 160 8.38 2.53 4.68
N ALA A 161 7.49 2.33 3.73
CA ALA A 161 6.58 3.35 3.26
C ALA A 161 5.16 2.78 3.09
N MET A 162 4.16 3.65 3.15
CA MET A 162 2.78 3.33 2.84
C MET A 162 2.43 3.78 1.44
N ARG A 163 1.71 2.92 0.71
CA ARG A 163 1.11 3.22 -0.60
C ARG A 163 -0.34 3.70 -0.45
N TRP A 164 -0.85 4.33 -1.50
CA TRP A 164 -2.24 4.82 -1.57
C TRP A 164 -3.30 3.71 -1.46
N ASP A 165 -2.95 2.45 -1.72
CA ASP A 165 -3.84 1.30 -1.62
C ASP A 165 -4.04 0.79 -0.19
N GLY A 166 -3.29 1.31 0.80
CA GLY A 166 -3.35 0.85 2.19
C GLY A 166 -2.27 -0.15 2.59
N MET A 167 -1.40 -0.53 1.65
CA MET A 167 -0.35 -1.52 1.90
C MET A 167 1.00 -0.86 2.20
N CYS A 168 1.77 -1.50 3.09
CA CYS A 168 3.16 -1.12 3.31
C CYS A 168 4.08 -1.74 2.25
N VAL A 169 5.20 -1.08 2.00
CA VAL A 169 6.31 -1.56 1.19
C VAL A 169 7.63 -1.25 1.88
N THR A 170 8.62 -2.09 1.63
CA THR A 170 10.00 -1.91 2.05
C THR A 170 10.82 -1.59 0.82
N LEU A 171 11.58 -0.50 0.89
CA LEU A 171 12.36 0.06 -0.20
C LEU A 171 13.80 0.26 0.23
N ASP A 172 14.75 0.01 -0.67
CA ASP A 172 16.13 0.43 -0.50
C ASP A 172 16.23 1.96 -0.55
N ALA A 173 17.24 2.54 0.09
CA ALA A 173 17.41 4.00 0.12
C ALA A 173 17.58 4.63 -1.27
N SER A 174 18.00 3.87 -2.29
CA SER A 174 18.09 4.32 -3.69
C SER A 174 16.77 4.23 -4.47
N GLU A 175 15.75 3.58 -3.92
CA GLU A 175 14.44 3.41 -4.57
C GLU A 175 13.49 4.58 -4.28
N ILE A 176 13.82 5.46 -3.33
CA ILE A 176 13.01 6.61 -2.95
C ILE A 176 13.83 7.90 -2.98
N TYR A 177 13.21 8.99 -3.39
CA TYR A 177 13.77 10.34 -3.31
C TYR A 177 12.79 11.31 -2.66
N PHE A 178 13.31 12.44 -2.16
CA PHE A 178 12.59 13.41 -1.32
C PHE A 178 12.65 14.86 -1.85
N ASP A 179 13.12 15.05 -3.07
CA ASP A 179 13.18 16.37 -3.72
C ASP A 179 11.79 16.97 -3.97
N ALA A 180 11.70 18.10 -4.66
CA ALA A 180 10.39 18.67 -5.00
C ALA A 180 9.48 17.64 -5.72
N PRO A 181 8.15 17.69 -5.50
CA PRO A 181 7.22 16.77 -6.14
C PRO A 181 7.44 16.73 -7.66
N PRO A 182 7.41 15.54 -8.29
CA PRO A 182 7.60 15.41 -9.72
C PRO A 182 6.46 16.12 -10.48
N ALA A 183 6.74 16.53 -11.72
CA ALA A 183 5.76 17.18 -12.58
C ALA A 183 4.51 16.32 -12.83
N ARG A 184 4.67 14.99 -12.80
CA ARG A 184 3.58 14.01 -12.83
C ARG A 184 3.73 13.09 -11.63
N ILE A 185 2.74 13.12 -10.75
CA ILE A 185 2.69 12.27 -9.57
C ILE A 185 1.85 11.03 -9.89
N GLU A 186 2.44 9.85 -9.71
CA GLU A 186 1.71 8.59 -9.78
C GLU A 186 1.19 8.19 -8.38
N ASN A 187 0.20 7.31 -8.34
CA ASN A 187 -0.30 6.73 -7.10
C ASN A 187 -0.61 5.25 -7.30
N ALA A 188 -0.45 4.46 -6.23
CA ALA A 188 -0.97 3.09 -6.20
C ALA A 188 -2.48 3.09 -6.48
N ARG A 189 -2.97 2.01 -7.09
CA ARG A 189 -4.39 1.90 -7.46
C ARG A 189 -5.26 1.88 -6.21
N ILE A 190 -6.15 2.88 -6.09
CA ILE A 190 -7.12 2.95 -5.01
C ILE A 190 -8.39 2.21 -5.44
N ILE A 191 -8.65 1.06 -4.82
CA ILE A 191 -9.85 0.26 -5.13
C ILE A 191 -11.06 0.88 -4.42
N TRP A 192 -11.93 1.55 -5.18
CA TRP A 192 -13.10 2.27 -4.65
C TRP A 192 -13.95 1.42 -3.71
N ASN A 193 -14.17 0.14 -4.03
CA ASN A 193 -15.01 -0.75 -3.22
C ASN A 193 -14.42 -1.12 -1.85
N ARG A 194 -13.13 -0.87 -1.63
CA ARG A 194 -12.45 -1.12 -0.35
C ARG A 194 -12.51 0.08 0.59
N ILE A 195 -13.02 1.22 0.10
CA ILE A 195 -13.22 2.43 0.90
C ILE A 195 -14.50 2.28 1.71
N GLU A 196 -14.45 2.69 2.98
CA GLU A 196 -15.62 2.69 3.88
C GLU A 196 -16.79 3.48 3.30
N TYR A 197 -18.01 3.05 3.62
CA TYR A 197 -19.24 3.64 3.07
C TYR A 197 -19.33 5.14 3.38
N ASP A 198 -19.15 5.54 4.64
CA ASP A 198 -19.28 6.94 5.06
C ASP A 198 -18.24 7.84 4.38
N ILE A 199 -17.02 7.32 4.18
CA ILE A 199 -15.96 8.03 3.45
C ILE A 199 -16.36 8.18 1.99
N ARG A 200 -16.88 7.13 1.34
CA ARG A 200 -17.35 7.21 -0.06
C ARG A 200 -18.52 8.17 -0.22
N GLU A 201 -19.48 8.18 0.69
CA GLU A 201 -20.59 9.14 0.65
C GLU A 201 -20.07 10.56 0.74
N LYS A 202 -19.16 10.84 1.69
CA LYS A 202 -18.55 12.16 1.83
C LYS A 202 -17.79 12.60 0.58
N LEU A 203 -16.97 11.70 0.04
CA LEU A 203 -16.17 11.94 -1.17
C LEU A 203 -17.06 12.28 -2.39
N LYS A 204 -18.26 11.70 -2.49
CA LYS A 204 -19.21 11.99 -3.57
C LYS A 204 -19.94 13.32 -3.41
N GLU A 205 -19.73 14.07 -2.34
CA GLU A 205 -20.20 15.46 -2.25
C GLU A 205 -19.41 16.38 -3.20
N ASP A 206 -18.19 15.98 -3.60
CA ASP A 206 -17.43 16.67 -4.63
C ASP A 206 -17.96 16.32 -6.03
N ASP A 207 -18.36 17.34 -6.79
CA ASP A 207 -18.97 17.17 -8.11
C ASP A 207 -18.05 16.46 -9.12
N GLY A 208 -16.75 16.75 -9.08
CA GLY A 208 -15.77 16.15 -9.99
C GLY A 208 -15.58 14.66 -9.71
N LEU A 209 -15.44 14.31 -8.43
CA LEU A 209 -15.30 12.93 -8.00
C LEU A 209 -16.61 12.14 -8.19
N ARG A 210 -17.76 12.75 -7.88
CA ARG A 210 -19.09 12.16 -8.12
C ARG A 210 -19.30 11.83 -9.60
N LYS A 211 -18.98 12.76 -10.50
CA LYS A 211 -19.08 12.52 -11.94
C LYS A 211 -18.21 11.34 -12.36
N THR A 212 -16.94 11.34 -11.94
CA THR A 212 -15.99 10.28 -12.27
C THR A 212 -16.47 8.92 -11.74
N TYR A 213 -17.04 8.88 -10.54
CA TYR A 213 -17.63 7.69 -9.96
C TYR A 213 -18.84 7.17 -10.75
N ILE A 214 -19.73 8.05 -11.21
CA ILE A 214 -20.87 7.67 -12.04
C ILE A 214 -20.39 7.03 -13.36
N ASP A 215 -19.40 7.64 -14.01
CA ASP A 215 -18.82 7.12 -15.25
C ASP A 215 -18.22 5.72 -15.03
N TYR A 216 -17.40 5.57 -13.98
CA TYR A 216 -16.86 4.27 -13.54
C TYR A 216 -17.96 3.24 -13.27
N LYS A 217 -18.97 3.59 -12.47
CA LYS A 217 -20.07 2.70 -12.10
C LYS A 217 -20.84 2.20 -13.33
N ASN A 218 -21.06 3.07 -14.31
CA ASN A 218 -21.77 2.72 -15.53
C ASN A 218 -20.95 1.76 -16.40
N ALA A 219 -19.65 1.99 -16.54
CA ALA A 219 -18.77 1.15 -17.35
C ALA A 219 -18.47 -0.21 -16.70
N CYS A 220 -18.41 -0.28 -15.38
CA CYS A 220 -18.12 -1.50 -14.63
C CYS A 220 -19.38 -2.28 -14.20
N ARG A 221 -20.58 -1.88 -14.64
CA ARG A 221 -21.83 -2.51 -14.23
C ARG A 221 -21.91 -3.96 -14.75
N GLY A 222 -22.20 -4.90 -13.84
CA GLY A 222 -22.47 -6.30 -14.19
C GLY A 222 -21.22 -7.18 -14.33
N VAL A 223 -20.01 -6.63 -14.18
CA VAL A 223 -18.78 -7.42 -14.10
C VAL A 223 -18.70 -8.00 -12.68
N THR A 224 -19.18 -9.24 -12.51
CA THR A 224 -19.21 -9.90 -11.19
C THR A 224 -18.16 -10.99 -11.05
N VAL A 225 -17.77 -11.67 -12.12
CA VAL A 225 -16.62 -12.60 -12.15
C VAL A 225 -16.17 -12.76 -13.61
N GLY A 226 -14.89 -12.51 -13.94
CA GLY A 226 -14.35 -12.66 -15.31
C GLY A 226 -13.58 -11.46 -15.83
N ALA A 227 -13.40 -11.37 -17.16
CA ALA A 227 -12.70 -10.28 -17.82
C ALA A 227 -13.40 -8.93 -17.59
N VAL A 228 -12.75 -8.06 -16.81
CA VAL A 228 -13.09 -6.63 -16.76
C VAL A 228 -12.90 -6.02 -18.15
N THR A 229 -13.83 -5.17 -18.56
CA THR A 229 -13.69 -4.46 -19.83
C THR A 229 -12.53 -3.47 -19.73
N ALA A 230 -11.79 -3.25 -20.82
CA ALA A 230 -10.72 -2.26 -20.87
C ALA A 230 -11.21 -0.85 -20.47
N ASP A 231 -12.47 -0.53 -20.77
CA ASP A 231 -13.11 0.72 -20.36
C ASP A 231 -13.30 0.80 -18.84
N CYS A 232 -13.69 -0.30 -18.20
CA CYS A 232 -13.81 -0.36 -16.74
C CYS A 232 -12.45 -0.14 -16.06
N GLU A 233 -11.39 -0.83 -16.51
CA GLU A 233 -10.03 -0.66 -15.97
C GLU A 233 -9.52 0.79 -16.15
N LYS A 234 -9.76 1.36 -17.33
CA LYS A 234 -9.40 2.75 -17.62
C LYS A 234 -10.11 3.72 -16.68
N LEU A 235 -11.42 3.58 -16.51
CA LEU A 235 -12.23 4.48 -15.67
C LEU A 235 -11.96 4.29 -14.18
N ASP A 236 -11.65 3.08 -13.75
CA ASP A 236 -11.14 2.81 -12.39
C ASP A 236 -9.83 3.56 -12.13
N GLY A 237 -8.88 3.50 -13.08
CA GLY A 237 -7.64 4.26 -13.00
C GLY A 237 -7.86 5.78 -12.99
N VAL A 238 -8.85 6.29 -13.75
CA VAL A 238 -9.25 7.71 -13.69
C VAL A 238 -9.82 8.05 -12.31
N LEU A 239 -10.74 7.23 -11.79
CA LEU A 239 -11.33 7.43 -10.46
C LEU A 239 -10.26 7.45 -9.37
N SER A 240 -9.31 6.51 -9.40
CA SER A 240 -8.20 6.46 -8.44
C SER A 240 -7.33 7.72 -8.48
N ARG A 241 -6.96 8.22 -9.68
CA ARG A 241 -6.16 9.46 -9.80
C ARG A 241 -6.95 10.69 -9.36
N THR A 242 -8.22 10.80 -9.74
CA THR A 242 -9.09 11.90 -9.32
C THR A 242 -9.25 11.94 -7.81
N LEU A 243 -9.41 10.78 -7.18
CA LEU A 243 -9.48 10.66 -5.72
C LEU A 243 -8.18 11.10 -5.05
N ALA A 244 -7.02 10.62 -5.51
CA ALA A 244 -5.73 11.03 -4.96
C ALA A 244 -5.51 12.55 -5.08
N ALA A 245 -5.83 13.14 -6.24
CA ALA A 245 -5.76 14.59 -6.45
C ALA A 245 -6.68 15.36 -5.49
N HIS A 246 -7.95 14.96 -5.38
CA HIS A 246 -8.91 15.56 -4.46
C HIS A 246 -8.39 15.55 -3.01
N LEU A 247 -7.82 14.43 -2.56
CA LEU A 247 -7.31 14.28 -1.19
C LEU A 247 -6.07 15.13 -0.92
N ARG A 248 -5.18 15.29 -1.90
CA ARG A 248 -4.02 16.20 -1.79
C ARG A 248 -4.43 17.67 -1.69
N GLU A 249 -5.52 18.05 -2.37
CA GLU A 249 -5.94 19.46 -2.51
C GLU A 249 -6.92 19.93 -1.43
N LYS A 250 -7.82 19.06 -0.97
CA LYS A 250 -8.93 19.45 -0.09
C LYS A 250 -8.92 18.74 1.26
N GLY A 251 -8.41 17.50 1.30
CA GLY A 251 -8.53 16.62 2.46
C GLY A 251 -9.98 16.47 2.95
N GLY A 252 -10.16 16.30 4.27
CA GLY A 252 -11.46 16.48 4.92
C GLY A 252 -12.51 15.40 4.62
N PHE A 253 -12.42 14.27 5.31
CA PHE A 253 -13.44 13.22 5.32
C PHE A 253 -13.49 12.55 6.71
N PRO A 254 -14.51 11.73 7.02
CA PRO A 254 -14.63 11.10 8.33
C PRO A 254 -13.39 10.26 8.66
N LEU A 255 -13.06 10.19 9.95
CA LEU A 255 -11.98 9.31 10.39
C LEU A 255 -12.33 7.85 10.04
N PRO A 256 -11.34 7.06 9.57
CA PRO A 256 -11.51 5.62 9.36
C PRO A 256 -12.01 4.91 10.62
N SER A 257 -12.99 4.03 10.44
CA SER A 257 -13.49 3.18 11.52
C SER A 257 -12.56 2.00 11.81
N LYS A 258 -11.91 1.44 10.78
CA LYS A 258 -10.89 0.39 10.95
C LYS A 258 -9.51 1.02 11.16
N LEU A 259 -8.97 0.89 12.37
CA LEU A 259 -7.64 1.37 12.75
C LEU A 259 -6.66 0.22 12.97
N PRO A 260 -5.33 0.46 12.89
CA PRO A 260 -4.34 -0.53 13.27
C PRO A 260 -4.34 -0.78 14.79
N GLU A 261 -4.63 -2.02 15.22
CA GLU A 261 -4.78 -2.41 16.63
C GLU A 261 -3.62 -3.22 17.21
#